data_AF-A0A6G3U4F2-F1
#
_entry.id   AF-A0A6G3U4F2-F1
#
_cell.length_a   1.000
_cell.length_b   1.000
_cell.length_c   1.000
_cell.angle_alpha   90.00
_cell.angle_beta   90.00
_cell.angle_gamma   90.00
#
_symmetry.space_group_name_H-M   'P 1'
#
loop_
_entity.id
_entity.type
_entity.pdbx_description
1 polymer ?
#
loop_
_entity_poly.entity_id
_entity_poly.type
_entity_poly.pdbx_seq_one_letter_code
_entity_poly.pdbx_strand_id
1 'polypeptide(L)'
;MARSRQLTAVALAAAFAGSLLTGCTSDDASLSYQTDYSNHPPLRVVGYPSTGSLETVQKAVWRLADGDARGLATLAVDDKDAKATARNWVKAFSAAAKGEVTADFYDEGSVRQVVVLYFTKSGQTKELEARIGDDGAWGLTLDEPDPAEATAKPTWAPPKAGGSGSRTSGTASES
;
A
#
# COMPACT_ATOMS: atom_id res chain seq x y z
N MET A 1 17.93 73.47 37.45
CA MET A 1 18.70 72.91 38.58
C MET A 1 18.01 71.65 39.07
N ALA A 2 18.78 70.56 39.25
CA ALA A 2 18.45 69.30 39.96
C ALA A 2 17.30 68.43 39.38
N ARG A 3 17.36 67.09 39.27
CA ARG A 3 18.31 66.07 39.74
C ARG A 3 18.07 64.79 38.91
N SER A 4 19.13 64.15 38.46
CA SER A 4 19.14 62.72 38.10
C SER A 4 19.22 61.88 39.37
N ARG A 5 18.44 60.79 39.47
CA ARG A 5 18.79 59.56 40.20
C ARG A 5 18.18 58.32 39.53
N GLN A 6 18.99 57.28 39.54
CA GLN A 6 18.94 56.02 38.82
C GLN A 6 18.14 54.91 39.54
N LEU A 7 17.73 53.92 38.72
CA LEU A 7 17.63 52.47 38.97
C LEU A 7 16.55 51.90 39.92
N THR A 8 15.64 51.10 39.36
CA THR A 8 15.33 49.76 39.91
C THR A 8 14.88 48.83 38.79
N ALA A 9 15.58 47.71 38.64
CA ALA A 9 15.26 46.63 37.72
C ALA A 9 14.10 45.78 38.29
N VAL A 10 13.18 45.35 37.43
CA VAL A 10 12.35 44.16 37.68
C VAL A 10 12.37 43.33 36.40
N ALA A 11 13.14 42.23 36.45
CA ALA A 11 13.09 41.17 35.48
C ALA A 11 11.84 40.32 35.76
N LEU A 12 10.93 40.20 34.78
CA LEU A 12 9.98 39.09 34.74
C LEU A 12 10.45 38.12 33.65
N ALA A 13 10.98 36.99 34.12
CA ALA A 13 11.27 35.83 33.30
C ALA A 13 9.96 35.17 32.86
N ALA A 14 9.62 35.26 31.57
CA ALA A 14 8.63 34.39 30.96
C ALA A 14 9.37 33.15 30.44
N ALA A 15 9.45 32.12 31.28
CA ALA A 15 9.84 30.78 30.87
C ALA A 15 8.71 30.22 29.98
N PHE A 16 8.84 30.35 28.66
CA PHE A 16 8.09 29.51 27.75
C PHE A 16 8.71 28.11 27.79
N ALA A 17 8.13 27.26 28.64
CA ALA A 17 8.25 25.81 28.51
C ALA A 17 7.56 25.42 27.19
N GLY A 18 8.35 25.43 26.11
CA GLY A 18 7.97 24.79 24.86
C GLY A 18 7.95 23.29 25.08
N SER A 19 6.78 22.78 25.41
CA SER A 19 6.48 21.35 25.46
C SER A 19 6.91 20.72 24.14
N LEU A 20 7.94 19.88 24.17
CA LEU A 20 8.27 18.97 23.09
C LEU A 20 7.12 17.96 23.00
N LEU A 21 6.13 18.27 22.15
CA LEU A 21 5.17 17.27 21.69
C LEU A 21 5.95 16.31 20.80
N THR A 22 6.47 15.24 21.40
CA THR A 22 6.79 14.01 20.68
C THR A 22 5.48 13.47 20.14
N GLY A 23 5.13 13.91 18.91
CA GLY A 23 3.96 13.47 18.19
C GLY A 23 3.95 11.95 18.07
N CYS A 24 2.79 11.35 18.38
CA CYS A 24 2.54 9.95 18.09
C CYS A 24 2.56 9.78 16.58
N THR A 25 3.59 9.14 16.04
CA THR A 25 3.79 8.91 14.60
C THR A 25 2.67 8.10 13.94
N SER A 26 1.76 7.53 14.73
CA SER A 26 0.56 6.82 14.29
C SER A 26 -0.46 7.73 13.60
N ASP A 27 -0.52 9.01 13.98
CA ASP A 27 -1.53 9.93 13.41
C ASP A 27 -1.21 10.22 11.94
N ASP A 28 0.06 10.43 11.58
CA ASP A 28 0.47 10.76 10.21
C ASP A 28 0.22 9.61 9.21
N ALA A 29 0.51 8.36 9.61
CA ALA A 29 0.26 7.18 8.79
C ALA A 29 -1.26 6.94 8.59
N SER A 30 -2.05 7.15 9.64
CA SER A 30 -3.52 7.03 9.55
C SER A 30 -4.14 8.13 8.67
N LEU A 31 -3.65 9.36 8.78
CA LEU A 31 -4.11 10.50 7.99
C LEU A 31 -3.74 10.35 6.52
N SER A 32 -2.52 9.90 6.21
CA SER A 32 -2.11 9.63 4.83
C SER A 32 -2.93 8.51 4.21
N TYR A 33 -3.21 7.42 4.94
CA TYR A 33 -4.10 6.37 4.46
C TYR A 33 -5.52 6.88 4.19
N GLN A 34 -6.12 7.65 5.13
CA GLN A 34 -7.47 8.20 4.94
C GLN A 34 -7.55 9.18 3.75
N THR A 35 -6.50 9.97 3.56
CA THR A 35 -6.38 10.89 2.42
C THR A 35 -6.31 10.10 1.11
N ASP A 36 -5.43 9.10 1.02
CA ASP A 36 -5.31 8.25 -0.16
C ASP A 36 -6.64 7.53 -0.44
N TYR A 37 -7.28 6.96 0.60
CA TYR A 37 -8.56 6.29 0.49
C TYR A 37 -9.66 7.19 -0.09
N SER A 38 -9.71 8.46 0.34
CA SER A 38 -10.72 9.41 -0.12
C SER A 38 -10.47 9.91 -1.55
N ASN A 39 -9.22 9.87 -2.01
CA ASN A 39 -8.81 10.32 -3.35
C ASN A 39 -8.92 9.23 -4.42
N HIS A 40 -9.23 7.99 -4.05
CA HIS A 40 -9.24 6.85 -4.95
C HIS A 40 -10.62 6.16 -4.99
N PRO A 41 -10.97 5.53 -6.13
CA PRO A 41 -12.09 4.60 -6.18
C PRO A 41 -11.92 3.48 -5.14
N PRO A 42 -13.01 3.03 -4.49
CA PRO A 42 -12.92 1.92 -3.55
C PRO A 42 -12.55 0.62 -4.28
N LEU A 43 -11.63 -0.14 -3.68
CA LEU A 43 -11.27 -1.48 -4.16
C LEU A 43 -12.44 -2.45 -3.90
N ARG A 44 -12.90 -3.15 -4.94
CA ARG A 44 -13.82 -4.29 -4.73
C ARG A 44 -13.03 -5.47 -4.21
N VAL A 45 -13.55 -6.15 -3.20
CA VAL A 45 -12.86 -7.25 -2.52
C VAL A 45 -13.68 -8.53 -2.65
N VAL A 46 -13.00 -9.62 -3.01
CA VAL A 46 -13.52 -10.99 -2.97
C VAL A 46 -12.56 -11.85 -2.17
N GLY A 47 -13.08 -12.84 -1.45
CA GLY A 47 -12.30 -13.72 -0.58
C GLY A 47 -12.13 -13.20 0.84
N TYR A 48 -11.07 -13.67 1.50
CA TYR A 48 -10.87 -13.51 2.93
C TYR A 48 -9.51 -12.87 3.22
N PRO A 49 -9.35 -11.55 3.00
CA PRO A 49 -8.10 -10.88 3.29
C PRO A 49 -7.84 -10.79 4.80
N SER A 50 -6.56 -10.77 5.18
CA SER A 50 -6.17 -10.20 6.48
C SER A 50 -6.16 -8.68 6.40
N THR A 51 -6.18 -7.99 7.54
CA THR A 51 -6.14 -6.51 7.56
C THR A 51 -4.89 -5.98 6.85
N GLY A 52 -3.73 -6.58 7.12
CA GLY A 52 -2.47 -6.15 6.54
C GLY A 52 -2.37 -6.43 5.04
N SER A 53 -2.84 -7.59 4.56
CA SER A 53 -2.83 -7.87 3.12
C SER A 53 -3.78 -6.94 2.36
N LEU A 54 -4.98 -6.67 2.90
CA LEU A 54 -5.92 -5.73 2.29
C LEU A 54 -5.34 -4.33 2.16
N GLU A 55 -4.78 -3.80 3.25
CA GLU A 55 -4.20 -2.45 3.27
C GLU A 55 -3.05 -2.32 2.26
N THR A 56 -2.15 -3.30 2.21
CA THR A 56 -1.04 -3.33 1.26
C THR A 56 -1.53 -3.36 -0.19
N VAL A 57 -2.53 -4.17 -0.50
CA VAL A 57 -3.10 -4.25 -1.85
C VAL A 57 -3.81 -2.97 -2.24
N GLN A 58 -4.55 -2.34 -1.33
CA GLN A 58 -5.18 -1.04 -1.58
C GLN A 58 -4.14 0.02 -1.93
N LYS A 59 -3.09 0.15 -1.10
CA LYS A 59 -1.96 1.05 -1.40
C LYS A 59 -1.35 0.75 -2.76
N ALA A 60 -1.12 -0.51 -3.09
CA ALA A 60 -0.56 -0.87 -4.39
C ALA A 60 -1.43 -0.42 -5.57
N VAL A 61 -2.75 -0.63 -5.49
CA VAL A 61 -3.70 -0.17 -6.53
C VAL A 61 -3.71 1.35 -6.65
N TRP A 62 -3.63 2.08 -5.54
CA TRP A 62 -3.52 3.55 -5.53
C TRP A 62 -2.24 4.02 -6.19
N ARG A 63 -1.08 3.44 -5.84
CA ARG A 63 0.20 3.77 -6.49
C ARG A 63 0.19 3.46 -7.98
N LEU A 64 -0.48 2.39 -8.40
CA LEU A 64 -0.71 2.12 -9.83
C LEU A 64 -1.57 3.21 -10.47
N ALA A 65 -2.70 3.57 -9.87
CA ALA A 65 -3.61 4.59 -10.40
C ALA A 65 -2.95 5.97 -10.53
N ASP A 66 -2.12 6.34 -9.56
CA ASP A 66 -1.33 7.58 -9.54
C ASP A 66 -0.13 7.55 -10.50
N GLY A 67 0.25 6.37 -10.99
CA GLY A 67 1.49 6.19 -11.74
C GLY A 67 2.76 6.36 -10.88
N ASP A 68 2.63 6.15 -9.57
CA ASP A 68 3.69 6.32 -8.58
C ASP A 68 4.56 5.06 -8.44
N ALA A 69 5.46 4.86 -9.41
CA ALA A 69 6.37 3.71 -9.38
C ALA A 69 7.31 3.72 -8.18
N ARG A 70 7.64 4.90 -7.64
CA ARG A 70 8.52 5.01 -6.46
C ARG A 70 7.79 4.59 -5.20
N GLY A 71 6.58 5.09 -4.98
CA GLY A 71 5.76 4.68 -3.85
C GLY A 71 5.35 3.21 -3.92
N LEU A 72 5.09 2.67 -5.12
CA LEU A 72 4.86 1.24 -5.30
C LEU A 72 6.09 0.41 -4.90
N ALA A 73 7.30 0.82 -5.28
CA ALA A 73 8.53 0.13 -4.89
C ALA A 73 8.79 0.16 -3.38
N THR A 74 8.32 1.18 -2.66
CA THR A 74 8.41 1.26 -1.19
C THR A 74 7.57 0.21 -0.49
N LEU A 75 6.56 -0.37 -1.16
CA LEU A 75 5.78 -1.47 -0.59
C LEU A 75 6.52 -2.81 -0.63
N ALA A 76 7.71 -2.87 -1.24
CA ALA A 76 8.41 -4.12 -1.42
C ALA A 76 8.98 -4.68 -0.12
N VAL A 77 8.83 -5.99 0.07
CA VAL A 77 9.46 -6.75 1.17
C VAL A 77 10.96 -7.01 0.93
N ASP A 78 11.41 -6.92 -0.32
CA ASP A 78 12.80 -7.02 -0.76
C ASP A 78 13.03 -5.95 -1.84
N ASP A 79 14.14 -5.22 -1.78
CA ASP A 79 14.39 -4.06 -2.63
C ASP A 79 15.17 -4.35 -3.92
N LYS A 80 15.71 -5.58 -4.07
CA LYS A 80 16.61 -5.97 -5.15
C LYS A 80 16.05 -5.64 -6.52
N ASP A 81 14.83 -6.09 -6.80
CA ASP A 81 14.16 -5.95 -8.09
C ASP A 81 12.97 -4.97 -8.06
N ALA A 82 12.60 -4.51 -6.86
CA ALA A 82 11.40 -3.71 -6.59
C ALA A 82 11.23 -2.51 -7.51
N LYS A 83 12.31 -1.74 -7.71
CA LYS A 83 12.26 -0.52 -8.55
C LYS A 83 11.98 -0.84 -10.01
N ALA A 84 12.53 -1.93 -10.54
CA ALA A 84 12.31 -2.32 -11.92
C ALA A 84 10.89 -2.86 -12.11
N THR A 85 10.48 -3.78 -11.24
CA THR A 85 9.13 -4.36 -11.22
C THR A 85 8.06 -3.28 -11.10
N ALA A 86 8.20 -2.34 -10.15
CA ALA A 86 7.23 -1.27 -9.96
C ALA A 86 7.07 -0.36 -11.18
N ARG A 87 8.18 -0.04 -11.89
CA ARG A 87 8.11 0.72 -13.15
C ARG A 87 7.37 -0.06 -14.23
N ASN A 88 7.62 -1.36 -14.34
CA ASN A 88 6.94 -2.21 -15.32
C ASN A 88 5.44 -2.27 -15.03
N TRP A 89 5.06 -2.49 -13.77
CA TRP A 89 3.66 -2.55 -13.36
C TRP A 89 2.93 -1.22 -13.59
N VAL A 90 3.52 -0.09 -13.18
CA VAL A 90 2.92 1.24 -13.44
C VAL A 90 2.76 1.50 -14.94
N LYS A 91 3.76 1.18 -15.75
CA LYS A 91 3.70 1.34 -17.20
C LYS A 91 2.57 0.51 -17.81
N ALA A 92 2.35 -0.71 -17.31
CA ALA A 92 1.38 -1.65 -17.87
C ALA A 92 -0.06 -1.43 -17.37
N PHE A 93 -0.23 -1.03 -16.11
CA PHE A 93 -1.52 -1.11 -15.43
C PHE A 93 -2.05 0.24 -14.93
N SER A 94 -1.27 1.33 -14.95
CA SER A 94 -1.73 2.62 -14.37
C SER A 94 -3.03 3.14 -14.98
N ALA A 95 -3.16 3.10 -16.30
CA ALA A 95 -4.38 3.54 -16.98
C ALA A 95 -5.61 2.70 -16.59
N ALA A 96 -5.41 1.40 -16.34
CA ALA A 96 -6.46 0.48 -15.92
C ALA A 96 -6.82 0.65 -14.44
N ALA A 97 -5.82 0.87 -13.58
CA ALA A 97 -5.96 1.07 -12.14
C ALA A 97 -6.74 2.34 -11.76
N LYS A 98 -6.79 3.34 -12.65
CA LYS A 98 -7.65 4.54 -12.48
C LYS A 98 -9.15 4.22 -12.52
N GLY A 99 -9.52 3.06 -13.05
CA GLY A 99 -10.89 2.59 -13.09
C GLY A 99 -11.27 1.71 -11.91
N GLU A 100 -12.35 0.97 -12.07
CA GLU A 100 -12.74 -0.04 -11.10
C GLU A 100 -11.79 -1.24 -11.14
N VAL A 101 -11.33 -1.66 -9.96
CA VAL A 101 -10.47 -2.82 -9.75
C VAL A 101 -11.14 -3.74 -8.73
N THR A 102 -11.13 -5.04 -9.01
CA THR A 102 -11.49 -6.08 -8.04
C THR A 102 -10.25 -6.85 -7.64
N ALA A 103 -9.94 -6.89 -6.34
CA ALA A 103 -8.94 -7.77 -5.77
C ALA A 103 -9.62 -9.03 -5.22
N ASP A 104 -9.21 -10.18 -5.75
CA ASP A 104 -9.65 -11.48 -5.27
C ASP A 104 -8.51 -12.11 -4.47
N PHE A 105 -8.76 -12.32 -3.18
CA PHE A 105 -7.79 -12.83 -2.22
C PHE A 105 -7.94 -14.33 -2.10
N TYR A 106 -6.84 -15.05 -2.33
CA TYR A 106 -6.81 -16.49 -2.37
C TYR A 106 -6.06 -17.07 -1.17
N ASP A 107 -6.57 -18.21 -0.70
CA ASP A 107 -6.01 -18.98 0.41
C ASP A 107 -5.90 -18.17 1.73
N GLU A 108 -5.32 -18.79 2.76
CA GLU A 108 -5.18 -18.19 4.08
C GLU A 108 -4.14 -17.06 4.09
N GLY A 109 -4.51 -15.88 4.61
CA GLY A 109 -3.68 -14.68 4.62
C GLY A 109 -2.89 -14.43 5.91
N SER A 110 -2.47 -15.47 6.64
CA SER A 110 -1.83 -15.31 7.96
C SER A 110 -0.42 -14.69 7.92
N VAL A 111 0.39 -15.04 6.91
CA VAL A 111 1.75 -14.49 6.71
C VAL A 111 2.05 -14.13 5.26
N ARG A 112 1.27 -14.67 4.33
CA ARG A 112 1.37 -14.49 2.88
C ARG A 112 -0.02 -14.67 2.29
N GLN A 113 -0.34 -13.95 1.23
CA GLN A 113 -1.58 -14.10 0.52
C GLN A 113 -1.39 -13.79 -0.97
N VAL A 114 -1.88 -14.70 -1.82
CA VAL A 114 -1.92 -14.51 -3.26
C VAL A 114 -3.18 -13.72 -3.60
N VAL A 115 -3.04 -12.71 -4.46
CA VAL A 115 -4.15 -11.85 -4.84
C VAL A 115 -4.12 -11.64 -6.34
N VAL A 116 -5.29 -11.75 -6.96
CA VAL A 116 -5.45 -11.44 -8.38
C VAL A 116 -6.25 -10.16 -8.51
N LEU A 117 -5.63 -9.14 -9.12
CA LEU A 117 -6.28 -7.91 -9.51
C LEU A 117 -6.96 -8.10 -10.86
N TYR A 118 -8.25 -7.80 -10.92
CA TYR A 118 -9.05 -7.75 -12.14
C TYR A 118 -9.39 -6.29 -12.44
N PHE A 119 -8.86 -5.77 -13.55
CA PHE A 119 -9.13 -4.40 -13.99
C PHE A 119 -10.38 -4.38 -14.88
N THR A 120 -11.52 -3.97 -14.33
CA THR A 120 -12.85 -4.17 -14.95
C THR A 120 -12.93 -3.64 -16.38
N LYS A 121 -12.41 -2.43 -16.62
CA LYS A 121 -12.55 -1.74 -17.92
C LYS A 121 -11.60 -2.30 -18.99
N SER A 122 -10.37 -2.64 -18.64
CA SER A 122 -9.38 -3.13 -19.62
C SER A 122 -9.42 -4.64 -19.80
N GLY A 123 -10.01 -5.38 -18.85
CA GLY A 123 -9.97 -6.84 -18.82
C GLY A 123 -8.58 -7.41 -18.49
N GLN A 124 -7.60 -6.56 -18.16
CA GLN A 124 -6.29 -6.99 -17.71
C GLN A 124 -6.41 -7.66 -16.34
N THR A 125 -5.48 -8.58 -16.07
CA THR A 125 -5.37 -9.28 -14.79
C THR A 125 -3.92 -9.29 -14.34
N LYS A 126 -3.67 -9.06 -13.05
CA LYS A 126 -2.34 -9.13 -12.46
C LYS A 126 -2.39 -9.93 -11.16
N GLU A 127 -1.58 -10.97 -11.09
CA GLU A 127 -1.29 -11.65 -9.82
C GLU A 127 -0.22 -10.86 -9.06
N LEU A 128 -0.39 -10.78 -7.74
CA LEU A 128 0.60 -10.27 -6.81
C LEU A 128 0.59 -11.13 -5.54
N GLU A 129 1.69 -11.09 -4.82
CA GLU A 129 1.81 -11.73 -3.51
C GLU A 129 2.03 -10.64 -2.45
N ALA A 130 1.09 -10.54 -1.51
CA ALA A 130 1.30 -9.78 -0.28
C ALA A 130 1.89 -10.71 0.77
N ARG A 131 2.90 -10.28 1.52
CA ARG A 131 3.47 -11.09 2.61
C ARG A 131 4.09 -10.22 3.70
N ILE A 132 4.31 -10.82 4.85
CA ILE A 132 5.09 -10.22 5.93
C ILE A 132 6.59 -10.29 5.56
N GLY A 133 7.28 -9.16 5.67
CA GLY A 133 8.73 -9.02 5.48
C GLY A 133 9.50 -9.39 6.75
N ASP A 134 10.84 -9.32 6.67
CA ASP A 134 11.72 -9.62 7.80
C ASP A 134 11.56 -8.61 8.96
N ASP A 135 11.03 -7.42 8.65
CA ASP A 135 10.69 -6.36 9.61
C ASP A 135 9.33 -6.59 10.31
N GLY A 136 8.61 -7.67 9.97
CA GLY A 136 7.30 -7.98 10.51
C GLY A 136 6.16 -7.14 9.91
N ALA A 137 6.44 -6.28 8.92
CA ALA A 137 5.43 -5.48 8.24
C ALA A 137 4.92 -6.18 6.97
N TRP A 138 3.65 -5.93 6.61
CA TRP A 138 3.10 -6.39 5.34
C TRP A 138 3.65 -5.56 4.17
N GLY A 139 4.05 -6.25 3.10
CA GLY A 139 4.48 -5.66 1.85
C GLY A 139 4.15 -6.56 0.65
N LEU A 140 4.71 -6.21 -0.50
CA LEU A 140 4.56 -6.94 -1.76
C LEU A 140 5.86 -7.61 -2.17
N THR A 141 5.76 -8.81 -2.73
CA THR A 141 6.82 -9.39 -3.54
C THR A 141 6.83 -8.69 -4.91
N LEU A 142 7.93 -7.98 -5.22
CA LEU A 142 8.12 -7.22 -6.46
C LEU A 142 9.39 -7.67 -7.20
N ASP A 143 9.38 -8.90 -7.72
CA ASP A 143 10.54 -9.62 -8.23
C ASP A 143 10.48 -9.97 -9.73
N GLU A 144 9.72 -9.19 -10.51
CA GLU A 144 9.57 -9.35 -11.97
C GLU A 144 10.21 -8.15 -12.72
N PRO A 145 11.56 -8.06 -12.75
CA PRO A 145 12.25 -6.95 -13.40
C PRO A 145 12.13 -7.01 -14.93
N ASP A 146 11.82 -8.17 -15.52
CA ASP A 146 11.51 -8.33 -16.94
C ASP A 146 10.08 -7.81 -17.24
N PRO A 147 9.91 -6.87 -18.18
CA PRO A 147 8.58 -6.40 -18.59
C PRO A 147 7.60 -7.50 -19.04
N ALA A 148 8.09 -8.59 -19.63
CA ALA A 148 7.26 -9.70 -20.08
C ALA A 148 6.69 -10.49 -18.89
N GLU A 149 7.52 -10.74 -17.86
CA GLU A 149 7.08 -11.39 -16.62
C GLU A 149 6.13 -10.48 -15.83
N ALA A 150 6.49 -9.19 -15.71
CA ALA A 150 5.69 -8.18 -15.01
C ALA A 150 4.25 -8.06 -15.53
N THR A 151 4.04 -8.35 -16.81
CA THR A 151 2.73 -8.25 -17.49
C THR A 151 2.09 -9.60 -17.79
N ALA A 152 2.73 -10.69 -17.38
CA ALA A 152 2.21 -12.03 -17.59
C ALA A 152 0.87 -12.19 -16.87
N LYS A 153 -0.11 -12.74 -17.59
CA LYS A 153 -1.39 -13.12 -17.03
C LYS A 153 -1.20 -14.40 -16.20
N PRO A 154 -1.76 -14.51 -14.99
CA PRO A 154 -1.76 -15.75 -14.24
C PRO A 154 -2.42 -16.89 -15.04
N THR A 155 -1.78 -18.05 -15.06
CA THR A 155 -2.25 -19.23 -15.82
C THR A 155 -3.34 -20.01 -15.08
N TRP A 156 -3.45 -19.83 -13.77
CA TRP A 156 -4.34 -20.59 -12.88
C TRP A 156 -5.62 -19.83 -12.49
N ALA A 157 -5.61 -18.50 -12.57
CA ALA A 157 -6.69 -17.67 -12.03
C ALA A 157 -7.98 -17.78 -12.87
N PRO A 158 -9.17 -17.82 -12.24
CA PRO A 158 -10.43 -17.86 -12.96
C PRO A 158 -10.62 -16.60 -13.82
N PRO A 159 -11.36 -16.66 -14.94
CA PRO A 159 -11.59 -15.49 -15.80
C PRO A 159 -12.34 -14.34 -15.11
N LYS A 160 -13.05 -14.63 -14.02
CA LYS A 160 -13.79 -13.67 -13.20
C LYS A 160 -13.42 -13.87 -11.73
N ALA A 161 -13.28 -12.76 -11.01
CA ALA A 161 -13.10 -12.76 -9.56
C ALA A 161 -14.20 -13.59 -8.86
N GLY A 162 -13.81 -14.34 -7.83
CA GLY A 162 -14.66 -15.25 -7.06
C GLY A 162 -14.94 -16.59 -7.73
N GLY A 163 -14.46 -16.82 -8.95
CA GLY A 163 -14.80 -18.00 -9.75
C GLY A 163 -14.36 -19.35 -9.16
N SER A 164 -13.39 -19.36 -8.24
CA SER A 164 -12.92 -20.59 -7.57
C SER A 164 -13.25 -20.65 -6.07
N GLY A 165 -14.05 -19.72 -5.54
CA GLY A 165 -14.34 -19.66 -4.11
C GLY A 165 -13.13 -19.30 -3.23
N SER A 166 -12.21 -18.49 -3.77
CA SER A 166 -11.04 -17.95 -3.06
C SER A 166 -10.01 -19.00 -2.62
N ARG A 167 -9.86 -20.06 -3.42
CA ARG A 167 -8.79 -21.05 -3.32
C ARG A 167 -8.00 -21.13 -4.61
N THR A 168 -6.69 -21.28 -4.49
CA THR A 168 -5.86 -21.62 -5.66
C THR A 168 -6.17 -23.05 -6.11
N SER A 169 -6.13 -23.29 -7.42
CA SER A 169 -6.37 -24.60 -8.04
C SER A 169 -5.25 -25.56 -7.64
N GLY A 170 -5.40 -26.23 -6.50
CA GLY A 170 -4.38 -27.10 -5.90
C GLY A 170 -4.74 -27.58 -4.50
N THR A 171 -5.61 -26.86 -3.79
CA THR A 171 -6.24 -27.30 -2.54
C THR A 171 -7.62 -27.89 -2.82
N ALA A 172 -7.66 -29.02 -3.53
CA ALA A 172 -8.86 -29.84 -3.50
C ALA A 172 -9.15 -30.16 -2.03
N SER A 173 -10.34 -29.80 -1.56
CA SER A 173 -10.81 -30.20 -0.23
C SER A 173 -10.73 -31.72 -0.16
N GLU A 174 -9.78 -32.24 0.62
CA GLU A 174 -9.88 -33.60 1.14
C GLU A 174 -11.13 -33.64 2.00
N SER A 175 -12.19 -34.24 1.44
CA SER A 175 -13.42 -34.61 2.11
C SER A 175 -13.26 -35.97 2.80
#